data_AF-A0A661ISV6-F1
#
_entry.id   AF-A0A661ISV6-F1
#
_cell.length_a   1.000
_cell.length_b   1.000
_cell.length_c   1.000
_cell.angle_alpha   90.00
_cell.angle_beta   90.00
_cell.angle_gamma   90.00
#
_symmetry.space_group_name_H-M   'P 1'
#
loop_
_entity.id
_entity.type
_entity.pdbx_description
1 polymer ?
#
loop_
_entity_poly.entity_id
_entity_poly.type
_entity_poly.pdbx_seq_one_letter_code
_entity_poly.pdbx_strand_id
1 'polypeptide(L)'
;MIQKLFKLKQQQINQQVLLKQQSQSKIDDIDEKLISTHSSLNSATVDIMGAISDFRVLQIHKETMKEHIVKLSQDKAKLKKQIEYYNNIIIGLSKESEQFNYILQEEKKAKAKEIMKQEEIVSSEFMQSKFIETKKGLNAY
;
A
#
# COMPACT_ATOMS: atom_id res chain seq x y z
N MET A 1 13.36 -20.03 1.02
CA MET A 1 13.53 -19.02 -0.05
C MET A 1 12.27 -18.20 -0.27
N ILE A 2 11.10 -18.84 -0.44
CA ILE A 2 9.80 -18.17 -0.62
C ILE A 2 9.45 -17.16 0.47
N GLN A 3 9.74 -17.46 1.75
CA GLN A 3 9.50 -16.50 2.84
C GLN A 3 10.29 -15.19 2.69
N LYS A 4 11.50 -15.24 2.14
CA LYS A 4 12.30 -14.05 1.86
C LYS A 4 11.68 -13.25 0.70
N LEU A 5 11.21 -13.93 -0.35
CA LEU A 5 10.51 -13.30 -1.48
C LEU A 5 9.20 -12.64 -1.05
N PHE A 6 8.39 -13.30 -0.21
CA PHE A 6 7.18 -12.72 0.37
C PHE A 6 7.48 -11.44 1.15
N LYS A 7 8.47 -11.47 2.04
CA LYS A 7 8.89 -10.27 2.79
C LYS A 7 9.38 -9.15 1.88
N LEU A 8 10.16 -9.48 0.85
CA LEU A 8 10.63 -8.50 -0.13
C LEU A 8 9.46 -7.84 -0.86
N LYS A 9 8.47 -8.63 -1.30
CA LYS A 9 7.27 -8.08 -1.96
C LYS A 9 6.47 -7.17 -1.04
N GLN A 10 6.32 -7.53 0.23
CA GLN A 10 5.68 -6.64 1.21
C GLN A 10 6.43 -5.33 1.40
N GLN A 11 7.77 -5.36 1.45
CA GLN A 11 8.58 -4.14 1.50
C GLN A 11 8.39 -3.28 0.26
N GLN A 12 8.37 -3.89 -0.94
CA GLN A 12 8.11 -3.18 -2.19
C GLN A 12 6.72 -2.54 -2.21
N ILE A 13 5.68 -3.25 -1.74
CA ILE A 13 4.32 -2.70 -1.61
C ILE A 13 4.34 -1.47 -0.70
N ASN A 14 4.93 -1.58 0.49
CA ASN A 14 5.01 -0.49 1.45
C ASN A 14 5.72 0.74 0.88
N GLN A 15 6.80 0.54 0.12
CA GLN A 15 7.51 1.62 -0.55
C GLN A 15 6.61 2.33 -1.57
N GLN A 16 5.85 1.60 -2.39
CA GLN A 16 4.95 2.20 -3.37
C GLN A 16 3.77 2.92 -2.70
N VAL A 17 3.24 2.37 -1.60
CA VAL A 17 2.20 3.03 -0.80
C VAL A 17 2.69 4.36 -0.24
N LEU A 18 3.94 4.39 0.27
CA LEU A 18 4.54 5.62 0.76
C LEU A 18 4.70 6.68 -0.35
N LEU A 19 5.22 6.28 -1.52
CA LEU A 19 5.35 7.19 -2.66
C LEU A 19 3.99 7.74 -3.12
N LYS A 20 2.97 6.88 -3.17
CA LYS A 20 1.59 7.28 -3.45
C LYS A 20 1.10 8.32 -2.44
N GLN A 21 1.34 8.08 -1.15
CA GLN A 21 0.91 8.99 -0.09
C GLN A 21 1.61 10.35 -0.17
N GLN A 22 2.90 10.38 -0.54
CA GLN A 22 3.62 11.63 -0.79
C GLN A 22 3.01 12.41 -1.97
N SER A 23 2.66 11.74 -3.07
CA SER A 23 1.97 12.39 -4.19
C SER A 23 0.57 12.88 -3.80
N GLN A 24 -0.14 12.15 -2.93
CA GLN A 24 -1.44 12.58 -2.42
C GLN A 24 -1.32 13.84 -1.56
N SER A 25 -0.38 13.88 -0.61
CA SER A 25 -0.13 15.06 0.21
C SER A 25 0.18 16.30 -0.63
N LYS A 26 0.96 16.15 -1.72
CA LYS A 26 1.21 17.25 -2.67
C LYS A 26 -0.05 17.71 -3.41
N ILE A 27 -1.00 16.81 -3.69
CA ILE A 27 -2.30 17.18 -4.25
C ILE A 27 -3.10 17.99 -3.23
N ASP A 28 -3.09 17.57 -1.97
CA ASP A 28 -3.82 18.26 -0.90
C ASP A 28 -3.27 19.69 -0.72
N ASP A 29 -1.94 19.87 -0.72
CA ASP A 29 -1.30 21.20 -0.71
C ASP A 29 -1.70 22.07 -1.92
N ILE A 30 -1.83 21.47 -3.10
CA ILE A 30 -2.27 22.18 -4.30
C ILE A 30 -3.73 22.59 -4.17
N ASP A 31 -4.58 21.77 -3.56
CA ASP A 31 -5.99 22.06 -3.37
C ASP A 31 -6.20 23.22 -2.40
N GLU A 32 -5.44 23.28 -1.32
CA GLU A 32 -5.42 24.45 -0.42
C GLU A 32 -4.99 25.73 -1.16
N LYS A 33 -3.95 25.64 -2.00
CA LYS A 33 -3.47 26.76 -2.83
C LYS A 33 -4.51 27.20 -3.86
N LEU A 34 -5.23 26.27 -4.47
CA LEU A 34 -6.31 26.58 -5.40
C LEU A 34 -7.45 27.30 -4.69
N ILE A 35 -7.88 26.80 -3.52
CA ILE A 35 -8.95 27.43 -2.72
C ILE A 35 -8.57 28.86 -2.34
N SER A 36 -7.36 29.07 -1.81
CA SER A 36 -6.89 30.41 -1.42
C SER A 36 -6.73 31.35 -2.61
N THR A 37 -6.22 30.87 -3.74
CA THR A 37 -6.08 31.68 -4.97
C THR A 37 -7.45 32.04 -5.55
N HIS A 38 -8.42 31.12 -5.54
CA HIS A 38 -9.79 31.41 -5.96
C HIS A 38 -10.47 32.42 -5.04
N SER A 39 -10.30 32.29 -3.73
CA SER A 39 -10.83 33.25 -2.75
C SER A 39 -10.25 34.65 -3.01
N SER A 40 -8.93 34.75 -3.18
CA SER A 40 -8.23 36.00 -3.47
C SER A 40 -8.68 36.63 -4.79
N LEU A 41 -8.87 35.82 -5.84
CA LEU A 41 -9.34 36.29 -7.14
C LEU A 41 -10.77 36.84 -7.08
N ASN A 42 -11.64 36.19 -6.30
CA ASN A 42 -13.04 36.61 -6.13
C ASN A 42 -13.16 37.87 -5.27
N SER A 43 -12.30 38.04 -4.26
CA SER A 43 -12.30 39.23 -3.40
C SER A 43 -11.52 40.41 -3.97
N ALA A 44 -10.69 40.20 -5.01
CA ALA A 44 -9.89 41.26 -5.60
C ALA A 44 -10.78 42.31 -6.28
N THR A 45 -10.80 43.51 -5.73
CA THR A 45 -11.52 44.68 -6.24
C THR A 45 -10.69 45.95 -6.07
N VAL A 46 -11.07 47.01 -6.77
CA VAL A 46 -10.53 48.37 -6.60
C VAL A 46 -11.60 49.29 -6.05
N ASP A 47 -11.17 50.43 -5.50
CA ASP A 47 -12.08 51.49 -5.04
C ASP A 47 -12.78 52.14 -6.25
N ILE A 48 -14.04 52.50 -6.07
CA ILE A 48 -14.89 53.17 -7.06
C ILE A 48 -14.32 54.54 -7.44
N MET A 49 -13.64 55.22 -6.51
CA MET A 49 -12.95 56.49 -6.76
C MET A 49 -11.46 56.34 -7.09
N GLY A 50 -10.99 55.11 -7.34
CA GLY A 50 -9.59 54.82 -7.68
C GLY A 50 -9.15 55.38 -9.04
N ALA A 51 -7.84 55.49 -9.25
CA ALA A 51 -7.30 55.95 -10.51
C ALA A 51 -7.56 54.91 -11.62
N ILE A 52 -7.71 55.35 -12.88
CA ILE A 52 -7.89 54.44 -14.03
C ILE A 52 -6.74 53.41 -14.14
N SER A 53 -5.53 53.79 -13.73
CA SER A 53 -4.37 52.88 -13.64
C SER A 53 -4.62 51.68 -12.72
N ASP A 54 -5.38 51.86 -11.65
CA ASP A 54 -5.62 50.84 -10.62
C ASP A 54 -6.49 49.71 -11.18
N PHE A 55 -7.44 50.03 -12.06
CA PHE A 55 -8.24 49.04 -12.78
C PHE A 55 -7.37 48.17 -13.70
N ARG A 56 -6.39 48.77 -14.39
CA ARG A 56 -5.46 48.02 -15.24
C ARG A 56 -4.56 47.10 -14.42
N VAL A 57 -4.07 47.57 -13.28
CA VAL A 57 -3.27 46.76 -12.35
C VAL A 57 -4.10 45.60 -11.80
N LEU A 58 -5.35 45.85 -11.40
CA LEU A 58 -6.27 44.79 -10.94
C LEU A 58 -6.49 43.73 -12.03
N GLN A 59 -6.68 44.15 -13.28
CA GLN A 59 -6.86 43.22 -14.39
C GLN A 59 -5.63 42.32 -14.57
N ILE A 60 -4.42 42.90 -14.60
CA ILE A 60 -3.17 42.14 -14.70
C ILE A 60 -3.03 41.15 -13.53
N HIS A 61 -3.35 41.59 -12.32
CA HIS A 61 -3.30 40.74 -11.13
C HIS A 61 -4.27 39.56 -11.23
N LYS A 62 -5.52 39.80 -11.67
CA LYS A 62 -6.52 38.75 -11.90
C LYS A 62 -6.09 37.76 -12.97
N GLU A 63 -5.55 38.22 -14.10
CA GLU A 63 -5.05 37.34 -15.15
C GLU A 63 -3.86 36.49 -14.67
N THR A 64 -2.96 37.08 -13.88
CA THR A 64 -1.83 36.34 -13.27
C THR A 64 -2.33 35.23 -12.32
N MET A 65 -3.36 35.51 -11.52
CA MET A 65 -3.98 34.50 -10.65
C MET A 65 -4.66 33.38 -11.45
N LYS A 66 -5.33 33.70 -12.58
CA LYS A 66 -5.90 32.68 -13.47
C LYS A 66 -4.82 31.78 -14.07
N GLU A 67 -3.71 32.35 -14.55
CA GLU A 67 -2.58 31.55 -15.03
C GLU A 67 -2.01 30.64 -13.93
N HIS A 68 -1.90 31.15 -12.70
CA HIS A 68 -1.44 30.36 -11.57
C HIS A 68 -2.38 29.17 -11.28
N ILE A 69 -3.70 29.39 -11.30
CA ILE A 69 -4.71 28.33 -11.16
C ILE A 69 -4.55 27.26 -12.24
N VAL A 70 -4.31 27.66 -13.49
CA VAL A 70 -4.10 26.72 -14.60
C VAL A 70 -2.84 25.87 -14.37
N LYS A 71 -1.73 26.49 -13.95
CA LYS A 71 -0.47 25.78 -13.64
C LYS A 71 -0.68 24.76 -12.51
N LEU A 72 -1.29 25.19 -11.40
CA LEU A 72 -1.62 24.31 -10.27
C LEU A 72 -2.51 23.13 -10.70
N SER A 73 -3.50 23.38 -11.56
CA SER A 73 -4.40 22.35 -12.08
C SER A 73 -3.67 21.34 -12.97
N GLN A 74 -2.74 21.79 -13.81
CA GLN A 74 -1.91 20.91 -14.63
C GLN A 74 -0.99 20.04 -13.78
N ASP A 75 -0.37 20.60 -12.74
CA ASP A 75 0.50 19.85 -11.84
C ASP A 75 -0.29 18.83 -11.00
N LYS A 76 -1.49 19.20 -10.53
CA LYS A 76 -2.44 18.25 -9.91
C LYS A 76 -2.77 17.09 -10.85
N ALA A 77 -3.01 17.36 -12.12
CA ALA A 77 -3.30 16.31 -13.11
C ALA A 77 -2.11 15.36 -13.33
N LYS A 78 -0.87 15.87 -13.34
CA LYS A 78 0.34 15.04 -13.40
C LYS A 78 0.48 14.15 -12.17
N LEU A 79 0.25 14.69 -10.97
CA LEU A 79 0.30 13.93 -9.71
C LEU A 79 -0.77 12.84 -9.67
N LYS A 80 -1.99 13.10 -10.17
CA LYS A 80 -3.04 12.07 -10.30
C LYS A 80 -2.60 10.90 -11.18
N LYS A 81 -1.98 11.17 -12.33
CA LYS A 81 -1.41 10.11 -13.20
C LYS A 81 -0.31 9.31 -12.49
N GLN A 82 0.53 9.97 -11.68
CA GLN A 82 1.53 9.27 -10.86
C GLN A 82 0.88 8.35 -9.82
N ILE A 83 -0.19 8.80 -9.17
CA ILE A 83 -0.95 7.97 -8.22
C ILE A 83 -1.54 6.74 -8.90
N GLU A 84 -2.12 6.89 -10.10
CA GLU A 84 -2.62 5.76 -10.89
C GLU A 84 -1.50 4.78 -11.24
N TYR A 85 -0.33 5.29 -11.63
CA TYR A 85 0.86 4.46 -11.88
C TYR A 85 1.26 3.65 -10.64
N TYR A 86 1.35 4.28 -9.47
CA TYR A 86 1.66 3.58 -8.22
C TYR A 86 0.59 2.55 -7.84
N ASN A 87 -0.69 2.86 -8.04
CA ASN A 87 -1.79 1.91 -7.80
C ASN A 87 -1.65 0.65 -8.65
N ASN A 88 -1.33 0.80 -9.93
CA ASN A 88 -1.14 -0.35 -10.83
C ASN A 88 0.01 -1.25 -10.36
N ILE A 89 1.13 -0.66 -9.91
CA ILE A 89 2.26 -1.41 -9.35
C ILE A 89 1.86 -2.12 -8.06
N ILE A 90 1.17 -1.43 -7.15
CA ILE A 90 0.71 -2.01 -5.88
C ILE A 90 -0.18 -3.21 -6.15
N ILE A 91 -1.12 -3.12 -7.09
CA ILE A 91 -2.00 -4.24 -7.46
C ILE A 91 -1.18 -5.43 -7.98
N GLY A 92 -0.22 -5.19 -8.87
CA GLY A 92 0.67 -6.25 -9.37
C GLY A 92 1.45 -6.94 -8.25
N LEU A 93 2.13 -6.16 -7.41
CA LEU A 93 2.89 -6.68 -6.28
C LEU A 93 2.02 -7.40 -5.24
N SER A 94 0.78 -6.94 -5.03
CA SER A 94 -0.16 -7.55 -4.09
C SER A 94 -0.58 -8.95 -4.57
N LYS A 95 -0.84 -9.12 -5.86
CA LYS A 95 -1.14 -10.43 -6.47
C LYS A 95 0.03 -11.40 -6.29
N GLU A 96 1.26 -10.96 -6.58
CA GLU A 96 2.45 -11.80 -6.39
C GLU A 96 2.69 -12.16 -4.91
N SER A 97 2.49 -11.18 -4.01
CA SER A 97 2.60 -11.40 -2.57
C SER A 97 1.59 -12.43 -2.06
N GLU A 98 0.35 -12.38 -2.56
CA GLU A 98 -0.69 -13.35 -2.25
C GLU A 98 -0.34 -14.77 -2.71
N GLN A 99 0.20 -14.91 -3.92
CA GLN A 99 0.69 -16.20 -4.42
C GLN A 99 1.78 -16.78 -3.52
N PHE A 100 2.76 -15.97 -3.10
CA PHE A 100 3.79 -16.44 -2.18
C PHE A 100 3.24 -16.79 -0.81
N ASN A 101 2.25 -16.04 -0.31
CA ASN A 101 1.60 -16.36 0.95
C ASN A 101 0.86 -17.71 0.88
N TYR A 102 0.15 -17.97 -0.21
CA TYR A 102 -0.52 -19.24 -0.44
C TYR A 102 0.47 -20.41 -0.41
N ILE A 103 1.58 -20.31 -1.14
CA ILE A 103 2.63 -21.34 -1.14
C ILE A 103 3.17 -21.59 0.28
N LEU A 104 3.43 -20.53 1.05
CA LEU A 104 3.89 -20.65 2.43
C LEU A 104 2.89 -21.35 3.34
N GLN A 105 1.59 -21.13 3.12
CA GLN A 105 0.54 -21.81 3.90
C GLN A 105 0.48 -23.30 3.56
N GLU A 106 0.59 -23.66 2.29
CA GLU A 106 0.62 -25.07 1.88
C GLU A 106 1.88 -25.79 2.39
N GLU A 107 3.06 -25.15 2.32
CA GLU A 107 4.29 -25.70 2.92
C GLU A 107 4.14 -25.94 4.43
N LYS A 108 3.48 -25.02 5.15
CA LYS A 108 3.21 -25.19 6.59
C LYS A 108 2.27 -26.36 6.85
N LYS A 109 1.19 -26.49 6.09
CA LYS A 109 0.24 -27.60 6.23
C LYS A 109 0.91 -28.95 5.93
N ALA A 110 1.73 -29.03 4.89
CA ALA A 110 2.46 -30.25 4.54
C ALA A 110 3.41 -30.68 5.66
N LYS A 111 4.20 -29.75 6.20
CA LYS A 111 5.10 -30.02 7.33
C LYS A 111 4.35 -30.46 8.59
N ALA A 112 3.22 -29.82 8.90
CA ALA A 112 2.41 -30.22 10.05
C ALA A 112 1.89 -31.66 9.89
N LYS A 113 1.39 -32.03 8.71
CA LYS A 113 0.95 -33.41 8.42
C LYS A 113 2.09 -34.42 8.54
N GLU A 114 3.28 -34.07 8.07
CA GLU A 114 4.46 -34.94 8.16
C GLU A 114 4.86 -35.20 9.61
N ILE A 115 4.89 -34.15 10.44
CA ILE A 115 5.18 -34.26 11.87
C ILE A 115 4.13 -35.13 12.57
N MET A 116 2.84 -34.88 12.34
CA MET A 116 1.76 -35.68 12.94
C MET A 116 1.86 -37.16 12.55
N LYS A 117 2.20 -37.46 11.29
CA LYS A 117 2.40 -38.84 10.82
C LYS A 117 3.60 -39.50 11.50
N GLN A 118 4.71 -38.77 11.70
CA GLN A 118 5.86 -39.28 12.43
C GLN A 118 5.53 -39.56 13.90
N GLU A 119 4.81 -38.65 14.56
CA GLU A 119 4.35 -38.83 15.95
C GLU A 119 3.42 -40.04 16.08
N GLU A 120 2.50 -40.24 15.13
CA GLU A 120 1.61 -41.40 15.09
C GLU A 120 2.39 -42.71 14.94
N ILE A 121 3.37 -42.76 14.04
CA ILE A 121 4.25 -43.92 13.86
C ILE A 121 5.00 -44.22 15.16
N VAL A 122 5.68 -43.23 15.76
CA VAL A 122 6.44 -43.42 17.01
C VAL A 122 5.55 -43.89 18.15
N SER A 123 4.35 -43.32 18.28
CA SER A 123 3.36 -43.73 19.28
C SER A 123 2.89 -45.16 19.06
N SER A 124 2.60 -45.52 17.80
CA SER A 124 2.17 -46.88 17.44
C SER A 124 3.26 -47.92 17.71
N GLU A 125 4.52 -47.61 17.37
CA GLU A 125 5.68 -48.47 17.63
C GLU A 125 5.93 -48.64 19.13
N PHE A 126 5.78 -47.58 19.90
CA PHE A 126 5.90 -47.62 21.36
C PHE A 126 4.80 -48.51 21.98
N MET A 127 3.54 -48.33 21.57
CA MET A 127 2.42 -49.14 22.03
C MET A 127 2.60 -50.61 21.67
N GLN A 128 3.04 -50.90 20.45
CA GLN A 128 3.31 -52.27 20.01
C GLN A 128 4.47 -52.90 20.79
N SER A 129 5.53 -52.15 21.06
CA SER A 129 6.67 -52.61 21.87
C SER A 129 6.23 -52.94 23.30
N LYS A 130 5.43 -52.07 23.93
CA LYS A 130 4.86 -52.29 25.27
C LYS A 130 3.93 -53.51 25.32
N PHE A 131 3.13 -53.72 24.28
CA PHE A 131 2.27 -54.89 24.16
C PHE A 131 3.07 -56.19 24.02
N ILE A 132 4.16 -56.19 23.23
CA ILE A 132 5.05 -57.36 23.08
C ILE A 132 5.74 -57.69 24.41
N GLU A 133 6.20 -56.67 25.13
CA GLU A 133 6.86 -56.81 26.44
C GLU A 133 5.93 -57.47 27.47
N THR A 134 4.70 -56.99 27.58
CA THR A 134 3.68 -57.58 28.46
C THR A 134 3.30 -59.01 28.06
N LYS A 135 3.17 -59.29 26.76
CA LYS A 135 2.86 -60.64 26.26
C LYS A 135 4.00 -61.65 26.50
N LYS A 136 5.26 -61.23 26.42
CA LYS A 136 6.42 -62.06 26.78
C LYS A 136 6.44 -62.39 28.28
N GLY A 137 6.08 -61.45 29.14
CA GLY A 137 5.96 -61.69 30.58
C GLY A 137 4.85 -62.67 30.96
N LEU A 138 3.76 -62.73 30.19
CA LEU A 138 2.65 -63.67 30.37
C LEU A 138 2.94 -65.10 29.91
N ASN A 139 3.81 -65.28 28.90
CA ASN A 139 4.21 -66.59 28.38
C ASN A 139 5.40 -67.22 29.12
N ALA A 140 5.92 -66.57 30.17
CA ALA A 140 7.06 -67.03 30.97
C ALA A 140 6.65 -67.73 32.28
N TYR A 141 5.35 -68.02 32.47
CA TYR A 141 4.79 -68.76 33.60
C TYR A 141 4.14 -70.07 33.13
#